data_AF-A0A5Q5CHI5-F1
#
_entry.id   AF-A0A5Q5CHI5-F1
#
_cell.length_a   1.000
_cell.length_b   1.000
_cell.length_c   1.000
_cell.angle_alpha   90.00
_cell.angle_beta   90.00
_cell.angle_gamma   90.00
#
_symmetry.space_group_name_H-M   'P 1'
#
loop_
_entity.id
_entity.type
_entity.pdbx_description
1 polymer ?
#
loop_
_entity_poly.entity_id
_entity_poly.type
_entity_poly.pdbx_seq_one_letter_code
_entity_poly.pdbx_strand_id
1 'polypeptide(L)'
;MTARTTPKTARSALHSCEAQPDPLGPDSLTWKYFGDLRTGMLGVWIGAIQNMYPELGAGVADHSVLLREPLQRVARSVYPIMGVVYDGDRAAQTGEQIKSYHTTIKGTDPAGRRYHALNPDTFYWAHATFFMLIIKTAEYFCGGLTEAEKRQLFDEHVQWYRMYGMSMRPVPESWEEFCEYWDRKCREELEINQATLDIFSIRIPKPWFVLMPTPMWDQMFRPMVGAQRWIAAGLFDPAVRERAGMRWTPGDEVLLRLFGKFVELAFVAVPDEIRLHPRALAAYRRAEGKLPSDAPLVEAPAFMGPPADRRGLPMHYVPRRKTLLDKAGSLVHTTFSLAGLRPARGRHKAA
;
A
#
# COMPACT_ATOMS: atom_id res chain seq x y z
N MET A 1 12.71 -32.18 -63.87
CA MET A 1 12.47 -30.86 -63.26
C MET A 1 10.98 -30.62 -63.17
N THR A 2 10.39 -30.88 -62.01
CA THR A 2 8.99 -30.56 -61.70
C THR A 2 8.96 -30.05 -60.26
N ALA A 3 8.62 -28.77 -60.12
CA ALA A 3 8.60 -28.03 -58.87
C ALA A 3 7.49 -28.56 -57.96
N ARG A 4 7.84 -28.80 -56.68
CA ARG A 4 6.88 -29.20 -55.64
C ARG A 4 6.71 -28.01 -54.70
N THR A 5 5.57 -27.34 -54.82
CA THR A 5 5.10 -26.27 -53.94
C THR A 5 4.55 -26.91 -52.66
N THR A 6 5.21 -26.69 -51.52
CA THR A 6 4.69 -27.05 -50.19
C THR A 6 3.85 -25.90 -49.61
N PRO A 7 2.70 -26.17 -48.98
CA PRO A 7 1.85 -25.11 -48.43
C PRO A 7 2.37 -24.61 -47.08
N LYS A 8 2.30 -23.28 -46.89
CA LYS A 8 2.39 -22.58 -45.60
C LYS A 8 1.36 -23.16 -44.63
N THR A 9 1.81 -23.79 -43.55
CA THR A 9 0.99 -23.99 -42.34
C THR A 9 1.41 -22.98 -41.28
N ALA A 10 0.40 -22.26 -40.82
CA ALA A 10 0.51 -21.15 -39.90
C ALA A 10 1.11 -21.59 -38.56
N ARG A 11 2.20 -20.94 -38.15
CA ARG A 11 2.54 -20.78 -36.74
C ARG A 11 1.48 -19.87 -36.12
N SER A 12 0.37 -20.46 -35.71
CA SER A 12 -0.61 -19.81 -34.84
C SER A 12 0.03 -19.64 -33.47
N ALA A 13 -0.03 -18.40 -32.98
CA ALA A 13 0.50 -17.97 -31.71
C ALA A 13 -0.13 -18.75 -30.55
N LEU A 14 0.67 -19.55 -29.85
CA LEU A 14 0.44 -19.82 -28.44
C LEU A 14 1.00 -18.62 -27.68
N HIS A 15 0.26 -17.51 -27.68
CA HIS A 15 0.30 -16.63 -26.52
C HIS A 15 -0.28 -17.46 -25.39
N SER A 16 0.60 -17.98 -24.52
CA SER A 16 0.22 -18.42 -23.20
C SER A 16 -0.61 -17.29 -22.58
N CYS A 17 -1.91 -17.56 -22.45
CA CYS A 17 -2.80 -16.74 -21.66
C CYS A 17 -2.31 -16.95 -20.22
N GLU A 18 -1.36 -16.13 -19.76
CA GLU A 18 -1.10 -16.02 -18.34
C GLU A 18 -2.44 -15.65 -17.71
N ALA A 19 -3.02 -16.59 -16.96
CA ALA A 19 -4.23 -16.34 -16.21
C ALA A 19 -3.99 -15.09 -15.36
N GLN A 20 -4.96 -14.16 -15.38
CA GLN A 20 -4.93 -13.00 -14.51
C GLN A 20 -4.68 -13.49 -13.07
N PRO A 21 -3.74 -12.86 -12.34
CA PRO A 21 -3.44 -13.31 -10.98
C PRO A 21 -4.68 -13.20 -10.11
N ASP A 22 -4.94 -14.24 -9.32
CA ASP A 22 -6.09 -14.26 -8.41
C ASP A 22 -5.89 -13.22 -7.30
N PRO A 23 -6.90 -12.40 -6.98
CA PRO A 23 -6.82 -11.44 -5.88
C PRO A 23 -6.86 -12.14 -4.51
N LEU A 24 -6.28 -11.48 -3.49
CA LEU A 24 -6.41 -11.92 -2.10
C LEU A 24 -7.86 -11.77 -1.59
N GLY A 25 -8.25 -12.66 -0.69
CA GLY A 25 -9.60 -12.71 -0.09
C GLY A 25 -9.63 -12.47 1.42
N PRO A 26 -10.84 -12.48 2.03
CA PRO A 26 -11.05 -12.17 3.46
C PRO A 26 -10.37 -13.15 4.43
N ASP A 27 -10.05 -14.35 3.98
CA ASP A 27 -9.34 -15.36 4.79
C ASP A 27 -7.81 -15.13 4.82
N SER A 28 -7.30 -14.16 4.06
CA SER A 28 -5.87 -13.83 4.02
C SER A 28 -5.42 -13.02 5.24
N LEU A 29 -4.20 -13.26 5.69
CA LEU A 29 -3.59 -12.48 6.78
C LEU A 29 -3.29 -11.04 6.33
N THR A 30 -3.00 -10.85 5.05
CA THR A 30 -2.82 -9.54 4.42
C THR A 30 -4.10 -8.72 4.53
N TRP A 31 -5.29 -9.29 4.28
CA TRP A 31 -6.57 -8.61 4.53
C TRP A 31 -6.79 -8.27 6.00
N LYS A 32 -6.37 -9.15 6.91
CA LYS A 32 -6.53 -8.98 8.35
C LYS A 32 -5.72 -7.79 8.88
N TYR A 33 -4.48 -7.64 8.41
CA TYR A 33 -3.52 -6.70 9.01
C TYR A 33 -3.29 -5.43 8.20
N PHE A 34 -3.29 -5.48 6.87
CA PHE A 34 -2.85 -4.33 6.07
C PHE A 34 -3.79 -3.13 6.20
N GLY A 35 -5.10 -3.39 6.26
CA GLY A 35 -6.13 -2.37 6.37
C GLY A 35 -6.29 -1.83 7.79
N ASP A 36 -5.56 -2.35 8.77
CA ASP A 36 -5.69 -1.96 10.17
C ASP A 36 -5.04 -0.60 10.43
N LEU A 37 -5.73 0.26 11.18
CA LEU A 37 -5.30 1.61 11.53
C LEU A 37 -3.95 1.63 12.27
N ARG A 38 -3.59 0.54 12.96
CA ARG A 38 -2.29 0.40 13.64
C ARG A 38 -1.11 0.51 12.68
N THR A 39 -1.26 0.14 11.41
CA THR A 39 -0.23 0.35 10.37
C THR A 39 0.19 1.82 10.26
N GLY A 40 -0.72 2.76 10.55
CA GLY A 40 -0.46 4.20 10.54
C GLY A 40 0.58 4.66 11.58
N MET A 41 0.78 3.90 12.66
CA MET A 41 1.83 4.20 13.65
C MET A 41 3.25 4.06 13.08
N LEU A 42 3.40 3.24 12.03
CA LEU A 42 4.66 2.97 11.36
C LEU A 42 4.91 3.94 10.19
N GLY A 43 4.12 5.02 10.06
CA GLY A 43 4.24 5.97 8.94
C GLY A 43 5.64 6.55 8.74
N VAL A 44 6.33 6.92 9.84
CA VAL A 44 7.73 7.39 9.79
C VAL A 44 8.67 6.26 9.39
N TRP A 45 8.47 5.05 9.93
CA TRP A 45 9.30 3.88 9.62
C TRP A 45 9.24 3.53 8.12
N ILE A 46 8.03 3.32 7.57
CA ILE A 46 7.88 2.93 6.17
C ILE A 46 8.32 4.05 5.23
N GLY A 47 7.99 5.30 5.56
CA GLY A 47 8.42 6.45 4.76
C GLY A 47 9.94 6.51 4.68
N ALA A 48 10.63 6.37 5.81
CA ALA A 48 12.08 6.46 5.86
C ALA A 48 12.74 5.24 5.20
N ILE A 49 12.42 4.01 5.61
CA ILE A 49 13.09 2.80 5.10
C ILE A 49 12.95 2.65 3.57
N GLN A 50 11.77 3.00 3.04
CA GLN A 50 11.52 2.93 1.60
C GLN A 50 12.41 3.93 0.85
N ASN A 51 12.52 5.16 1.34
CA ASN A 51 13.29 6.22 0.68
C ASN A 51 14.80 6.18 0.99
N MET A 52 15.25 5.35 1.93
CA MET A 52 16.68 5.06 2.10
C MET A 52 17.24 4.28 0.89
N TYR A 53 16.38 3.62 0.09
CA TYR A 53 16.83 3.03 -1.17
C TYR A 53 17.13 4.14 -2.18
N PRO A 54 18.35 4.21 -2.75
CA PRO A 54 18.83 5.42 -3.42
C PRO A 54 17.92 5.90 -4.57
N GLU A 55 17.45 4.97 -5.40
CA GLU A 55 16.57 5.28 -6.54
C GLU A 55 15.20 5.83 -6.10
N LEU A 56 14.64 5.33 -4.99
CA LEU A 56 13.38 5.84 -4.45
C LEU A 56 13.57 7.20 -3.77
N GLY A 57 14.65 7.36 -3.01
CA GLY A 57 15.03 8.64 -2.41
C GLY A 57 15.18 9.74 -3.45
N ALA A 58 15.91 9.46 -4.54
CA ALA A 58 16.06 10.39 -5.66
C ALA A 58 14.73 10.69 -6.36
N GLY A 59 13.93 9.65 -6.65
CA GLY A 59 12.60 9.82 -7.23
C GLY A 59 11.68 10.70 -6.38
N VAL A 60 11.72 10.56 -5.05
CA VAL A 60 10.94 11.41 -4.14
C VAL A 60 11.48 12.84 -4.09
N ALA A 61 12.80 13.03 -4.04
CA ALA A 61 13.41 14.35 -4.02
C ALA A 61 13.10 15.16 -5.30
N ASP A 62 13.19 14.53 -6.46
CA ASP A 62 13.03 15.21 -7.76
C ASP A 62 11.56 15.42 -8.14
N HIS A 63 10.68 14.48 -7.79
CA HIS A 63 9.32 14.42 -8.33
C HIS A 63 8.21 14.62 -7.27
N SER A 64 8.52 14.52 -5.97
CA SER A 64 7.53 14.61 -4.91
C SER A 64 7.42 16.01 -4.28
N VAL A 65 6.22 16.32 -3.79
CA VAL A 65 5.94 17.47 -2.92
C VAL A 65 5.70 17.00 -1.48
N LEU A 66 6.30 15.87 -1.10
CA LEU A 66 6.16 15.26 0.23
C LEU A 66 6.38 16.29 1.35
N LEU A 67 7.37 17.18 1.23
CA LEU A 67 7.60 18.23 2.22
C LEU A 67 6.50 19.31 2.27
N ARG A 68 5.88 19.62 1.14
CA ARG A 68 4.83 20.66 1.03
C ARG A 68 3.46 20.13 1.50
N GLU A 69 3.19 18.84 1.31
CA GLU A 69 1.90 18.21 1.62
C GLU A 69 2.05 16.75 2.10
N PRO A 70 2.76 16.50 3.21
CA PRO A 70 3.16 15.15 3.61
C PRO A 70 1.98 14.23 3.86
N LEU A 71 1.00 14.71 4.63
CA LEU A 71 -0.19 13.93 4.98
C LEU A 71 -1.08 13.67 3.76
N GLN A 72 -1.25 14.65 2.88
CA GLN A 72 -2.05 14.51 1.67
C GLN A 72 -1.38 13.59 0.66
N ARG A 73 -0.05 13.65 0.50
CA ARG A 73 0.71 12.75 -0.39
C ARG A 73 0.67 11.31 0.10
N VAL A 74 0.86 11.06 1.40
CA VAL A 74 0.74 9.72 1.98
C VAL A 74 -0.70 9.21 1.81
N ALA A 75 -1.69 9.98 2.24
CA ALA A 75 -3.09 9.57 2.15
C ALA A 75 -3.54 9.29 0.71
N ARG A 76 -3.09 10.07 -0.29
CA ARG A 76 -3.37 9.80 -1.72
C ARG A 76 -2.79 8.49 -2.22
N SER A 77 -1.62 8.11 -1.73
CA SER A 77 -0.94 6.90 -2.19
C SER A 77 -1.57 5.66 -1.56
N VAL A 78 -2.05 5.76 -0.31
CA VAL A 78 -2.63 4.64 0.43
C VAL A 78 -3.88 4.06 -0.25
N TYR A 79 -4.78 4.88 -0.80
CA TYR A 79 -6.01 4.38 -1.43
C TYR A 79 -5.77 3.41 -2.60
N PRO A 80 -5.02 3.77 -3.65
CA PRO A 80 -4.73 2.83 -4.73
C PRO A 80 -3.89 1.63 -4.24
N ILE A 81 -2.91 1.83 -3.34
CA ILE A 81 -2.08 0.73 -2.82
C ILE A 81 -2.95 -0.30 -2.08
N MET A 82 -3.81 0.15 -1.17
CA MET A 82 -4.81 -0.68 -0.50
C MET A 82 -5.75 -1.34 -1.53
N GLY A 83 -6.10 -0.64 -2.60
CA GLY A 83 -6.97 -1.17 -3.64
C GLY A 83 -6.43 -2.42 -4.32
N VAL A 84 -5.12 -2.54 -4.49
CA VAL A 84 -4.52 -3.77 -5.06
C VAL A 84 -4.76 -5.00 -4.18
N VAL A 85 -4.96 -4.82 -2.87
CA VAL A 85 -5.32 -5.90 -1.94
C VAL A 85 -6.84 -6.09 -1.85
N TYR A 86 -7.60 -4.99 -1.85
CA TYR A 86 -9.00 -4.97 -1.41
C TYR A 86 -10.04 -4.82 -2.53
N ASP A 87 -9.64 -4.57 -3.78
CA ASP A 87 -10.60 -4.29 -4.86
C ASP A 87 -11.20 -5.56 -5.51
N GLY A 88 -10.82 -6.75 -5.03
CA GLY A 88 -11.26 -8.04 -5.57
C GLY A 88 -10.81 -8.20 -7.02
N ASP A 89 -11.71 -8.61 -7.91
CA ASP A 89 -11.43 -8.80 -9.34
C ASP A 89 -10.88 -7.55 -10.05
N ARG A 90 -11.06 -6.36 -9.45
CA ARG A 90 -10.54 -5.08 -9.97
C ARG A 90 -9.11 -4.78 -9.53
N ALA A 91 -8.51 -5.58 -8.65
CA ALA A 91 -7.19 -5.33 -8.08
C ALA A 91 -6.08 -5.22 -9.14
N ALA A 92 -6.11 -6.05 -10.20
CA ALA A 92 -5.12 -5.99 -11.28
C ALA A 92 -5.20 -4.66 -12.04
N GLN A 93 -6.43 -4.18 -12.31
CA GLN A 93 -6.66 -2.87 -12.91
C GLN A 93 -6.14 -1.75 -12.01
N THR A 94 -6.33 -1.84 -10.70
CA THR A 94 -5.76 -0.88 -9.74
C THR A 94 -4.22 -0.94 -9.74
N GLY A 95 -3.63 -2.13 -9.87
CA GLY A 95 -2.19 -2.31 -10.03
C GLY A 95 -1.66 -1.62 -11.30
N GLU A 96 -2.36 -1.75 -12.43
CA GLU A 96 -2.02 -1.04 -13.67
C GLU A 96 -2.13 0.48 -13.52
N GLN A 97 -3.13 0.98 -12.81
CA GLN A 97 -3.26 2.42 -12.52
C GLN A 97 -2.04 2.92 -11.74
N ILE A 98 -1.59 2.17 -10.74
CA ILE A 98 -0.37 2.51 -9.98
C ILE A 98 0.83 2.58 -10.91
N LYS A 99 1.03 1.59 -11.80
CA LYS A 99 2.14 1.66 -12.77
C LYS A 99 2.06 2.91 -13.64
N SER A 100 0.86 3.30 -14.09
CA SER A 100 0.68 4.49 -14.92
C SER A 100 1.18 5.77 -14.24
N TYR A 101 0.97 5.91 -12.92
CA TYR A 101 1.48 7.05 -12.13
C TYR A 101 3.01 7.10 -12.07
N HIS A 102 3.70 5.98 -12.27
CA HIS A 102 5.16 5.89 -12.15
C HIS A 102 5.89 6.01 -13.50
N THR A 103 5.18 6.11 -14.62
CA THR A 103 5.76 6.13 -15.98
C THR A 103 6.69 7.31 -16.25
N THR A 104 6.43 8.46 -15.64
CA THR A 104 7.23 9.69 -15.84
C THR A 104 8.27 9.91 -14.75
N ILE A 105 8.33 9.04 -13.72
CA ILE A 105 9.23 9.20 -12.57
C ILE A 105 10.57 8.52 -12.89
N LYS A 106 11.51 9.32 -13.37
CA LYS A 106 12.85 8.89 -13.77
C LYS A 106 13.81 10.07 -13.77
N GLY A 107 15.10 9.80 -13.69
CA GLY A 107 16.13 10.83 -13.67
C GLY A 107 17.51 10.26 -13.45
N THR A 108 18.41 11.13 -13.00
CA THR A 108 19.76 10.80 -12.58
C THR A 108 19.97 11.45 -11.23
N ASP A 109 20.40 10.67 -10.23
CA ASP A 109 20.64 11.17 -8.89
C ASP A 109 21.92 12.04 -8.80
N PRO A 110 22.19 12.71 -7.66
CA PRO A 110 23.39 13.52 -7.49
C PRO A 110 24.72 12.77 -7.61
N ALA A 111 24.70 11.43 -7.50
CA ALA A 111 25.87 10.57 -7.67
C ALA A 111 26.05 10.09 -9.12
N GLY A 112 25.18 10.51 -10.05
CA GLY A 112 25.22 10.12 -11.46
C GLY A 112 24.51 8.80 -11.78
N ARG A 113 23.80 8.18 -10.83
CA ARG A 113 23.05 6.93 -11.03
C ARG A 113 21.71 7.22 -11.68
N ARG A 114 21.42 6.53 -12.79
CA ARG A 114 20.11 6.62 -13.44
C ARG A 114 19.08 5.85 -12.63
N TYR A 115 17.89 6.42 -12.46
CA TYR A 115 16.78 5.75 -11.80
C TYR A 115 15.50 5.81 -12.64
N HIS A 116 14.63 4.83 -12.44
CA HIS A 116 13.28 4.81 -13.01
C HIS A 116 12.35 4.08 -12.03
N ALA A 117 11.20 4.67 -11.70
CA ALA A 117 10.30 4.09 -10.70
C ALA A 117 9.73 2.70 -11.10
N LEU A 118 9.59 2.45 -12.40
CA LEU A 118 9.24 1.12 -12.95
C LEU A 118 10.44 0.19 -13.19
N ASN A 119 11.63 0.49 -12.67
CA ASN A 119 12.68 -0.52 -12.56
C ASN A 119 12.18 -1.66 -11.64
N PRO A 120 12.23 -2.95 -12.07
CA PRO A 120 11.73 -4.06 -11.26
C PRO A 120 12.29 -4.11 -9.84
N ASP A 121 13.61 -3.92 -9.67
CA ASP A 121 14.26 -4.02 -8.36
C ASP A 121 13.79 -2.89 -7.42
N THR A 122 13.66 -1.67 -7.96
CA THR A 122 13.20 -0.48 -7.24
C THR A 122 11.73 -0.58 -6.86
N PHE A 123 10.89 -1.06 -7.78
CA PHE A 123 9.46 -1.24 -7.53
C PHE A 123 9.22 -2.37 -6.52
N TYR A 124 9.96 -3.48 -6.63
CA TYR A 124 9.86 -4.57 -5.67
C TYR A 124 10.33 -4.17 -4.28
N TRP A 125 11.41 -3.38 -4.15
CA TRP A 125 11.80 -2.86 -2.83
C TRP A 125 10.67 -2.05 -2.17
N ALA A 126 10.01 -1.14 -2.92
CA ALA A 126 8.86 -0.40 -2.39
C ALA A 126 7.76 -1.36 -1.91
N HIS A 127 7.44 -2.39 -2.69
CA HIS A 127 6.47 -3.44 -2.31
C HIS A 127 6.90 -4.22 -1.05
N ALA A 128 8.14 -4.67 -0.99
CA ALA A 128 8.71 -5.42 0.13
C ALA A 128 8.60 -4.65 1.46
N THR A 129 8.71 -3.31 1.42
CA THR A 129 8.50 -2.49 2.63
C THR A 129 7.04 -2.48 3.10
N PHE A 130 6.04 -2.63 2.22
CA PHE A 130 4.65 -2.80 2.64
C PHE A 130 4.38 -4.20 3.21
N PHE A 131 5.01 -5.23 2.65
CA PHE A 131 4.98 -6.56 3.25
C PHE A 131 5.59 -6.53 4.67
N MET A 132 6.75 -5.93 4.84
CA MET A 132 7.37 -5.81 6.16
C MET A 132 6.62 -4.87 7.11
N LEU A 133 5.89 -3.87 6.60
CA LEU A 133 4.94 -3.08 7.39
C LEU A 133 3.89 -3.98 8.04
N ILE A 134 3.32 -4.94 7.28
CA ILE A 134 2.33 -5.89 7.79
C ILE A 134 2.94 -6.77 8.88
N ILE A 135 4.10 -7.38 8.59
CA ILE A 135 4.81 -8.25 9.55
C ILE A 135 5.09 -7.50 10.85
N LYS A 136 5.74 -6.33 10.77
CA LYS A 136 6.10 -5.55 11.97
C LYS A 136 4.86 -5.05 12.73
N THR A 137 3.80 -4.67 12.02
CA THR A 137 2.54 -4.28 12.66
C THR A 137 1.96 -5.44 13.47
N ALA A 138 1.89 -6.63 12.87
CA ALA A 138 1.34 -7.80 13.53
C ALA A 138 2.20 -8.26 14.73
N GLU A 139 3.52 -8.28 14.56
CA GLU A 139 4.47 -8.72 15.58
C GLU A 139 4.51 -7.81 16.81
N TYR A 140 4.40 -6.49 16.63
CA TYR A 140 4.51 -5.54 17.73
C TYR A 140 3.16 -5.14 18.31
N PHE A 141 2.09 -5.07 17.51
CA PHE A 141 0.85 -4.41 17.92
C PHE A 141 -0.41 -5.28 17.80
N CYS A 142 -0.31 -6.53 17.32
CA CYS A 142 -1.46 -7.40 17.08
C CYS A 142 -1.33 -8.82 17.64
N GLY A 143 -0.51 -9.02 18.69
CA GLY A 143 -0.41 -10.31 19.36
C GLY A 143 0.80 -11.16 19.00
N GLY A 144 1.49 -10.86 17.90
CA GLY A 144 2.58 -11.68 17.39
C GLY A 144 2.20 -12.42 16.11
N LEU A 145 3.17 -13.12 15.53
CA LEU A 145 3.00 -14.03 14.40
C LEU A 145 3.78 -15.31 14.67
N THR A 146 3.19 -16.45 14.31
CA THR A 146 3.90 -17.72 14.18
C THR A 146 4.72 -17.75 12.89
N GLU A 147 5.71 -18.64 12.80
CA GLU A 147 6.48 -18.82 11.57
C GLU A 147 5.62 -19.29 10.39
N ALA A 148 4.57 -20.09 10.64
CA ALA A 148 3.62 -20.50 9.62
C ALA A 148 2.85 -19.29 9.05
N GLU A 149 2.41 -18.37 9.92
CA GLU A 149 1.74 -17.14 9.48
C GLU A 149 2.68 -16.21 8.71
N LYS A 150 3.97 -16.15 9.06
CA LYS A 150 4.97 -15.39 8.28
C LYS A 150 5.17 -15.95 6.88
N ARG A 151 5.25 -17.29 6.75
CA ARG A 151 5.33 -17.97 5.44
C ARG A 151 4.06 -17.75 4.61
N GLN A 152 2.88 -17.82 5.24
CA GLN A 152 1.63 -17.48 4.56
C GLN A 152 1.63 -16.02 4.10
N LEU A 153 2.01 -15.07 4.96
CA LEU A 153 2.11 -13.66 4.57
C LEU A 153 3.16 -13.45 3.46
N PHE A 154 4.21 -14.26 3.42
CA PHE A 154 5.14 -14.28 2.29
C PHE A 154 4.43 -14.75 1.01
N ASP A 155 3.73 -15.87 1.00
CA ASP A 155 3.01 -16.31 -0.22
C ASP A 155 1.98 -15.27 -0.69
N GLU A 156 1.26 -14.67 0.27
CA GLU A 156 0.28 -13.62 0.00
C GLU A 156 0.91 -12.32 -0.53
N HIS A 157 2.09 -11.90 -0.04
CA HIS A 157 2.77 -10.71 -0.57
C HIS A 157 3.26 -10.93 -2.01
N VAL A 158 3.63 -12.16 -2.38
CA VAL A 158 3.99 -12.51 -3.77
C VAL A 158 2.74 -12.46 -4.65
N GLN A 159 1.61 -13.02 -4.19
CA GLN A 159 0.33 -12.93 -4.89
C GLN A 159 -0.11 -11.48 -5.09
N TRP A 160 -0.01 -10.66 -4.04
CA TRP A 160 -0.24 -9.22 -4.13
C TRP A 160 0.69 -8.57 -5.15
N TYR A 161 1.99 -8.89 -5.15
CA TYR A 161 2.93 -8.30 -6.12
C TYR A 161 2.56 -8.62 -7.57
N ARG A 162 2.09 -9.84 -7.85
CA ARG A 162 1.63 -10.24 -9.20
C ARG A 162 0.52 -9.34 -9.73
N MET A 163 -0.35 -8.80 -8.86
CA MET A 163 -1.43 -7.90 -9.26
C MET A 163 -0.92 -6.60 -9.91
N TYR A 164 0.32 -6.19 -9.66
CA TYR A 164 0.92 -5.04 -10.37
C TYR A 164 1.27 -5.37 -11.82
N GLY A 165 1.40 -6.64 -12.21
CA GLY A 165 1.92 -7.04 -13.51
C GLY A 165 3.32 -6.49 -13.77
N MET A 166 4.16 -6.46 -12.74
CA MET A 166 5.58 -6.15 -12.82
C MET A 166 6.40 -7.44 -13.03
N SER A 167 7.66 -7.31 -13.43
CA SER A 167 8.55 -8.47 -13.54
C SER A 167 8.73 -9.13 -12.18
N MET A 168 8.61 -10.46 -12.13
CA MET A 168 8.84 -11.28 -10.92
C MET A 168 10.32 -11.55 -10.64
N ARG A 169 11.24 -11.17 -11.54
CA ARG A 169 12.70 -11.40 -11.39
C ARG A 169 13.29 -10.99 -10.02
N PRO A 170 12.93 -9.84 -9.42
CA PRO A 170 13.52 -9.43 -8.14
C PRO A 170 12.87 -10.08 -6.91
N VAL A 171 11.80 -10.88 -7.09
CA VAL A 171 11.03 -11.46 -6.00
C VAL A 171 11.71 -12.75 -5.53
N PRO A 172 12.11 -12.87 -4.25
CA PRO A 172 12.62 -14.12 -3.67
C PRO A 172 11.63 -15.27 -3.82
N GLU A 173 12.13 -16.51 -3.88
CA GLU A 173 11.29 -17.70 -4.12
C GLU A 173 10.76 -18.30 -2.81
N SER A 174 11.30 -17.90 -1.66
CA SER A 174 10.90 -18.36 -0.34
C SER A 174 11.01 -17.28 0.74
N TRP A 175 10.35 -17.53 1.88
CA TRP A 175 10.46 -16.67 3.07
C TRP A 175 11.91 -16.54 3.55
N GLU A 176 12.67 -17.62 3.52
CA GLU A 176 14.09 -17.62 3.91
C GLU A 176 14.93 -16.73 3.01
N GLU A 177 14.79 -16.88 1.69
CA GLU A 177 15.47 -16.02 0.72
C GLU A 177 15.04 -14.56 0.84
N PHE A 178 13.78 -14.31 1.23
CA PHE A 178 13.33 -12.96 1.53
C PHE A 178 14.01 -12.37 2.76
N CYS A 179 14.19 -13.15 3.84
CA CYS A 179 14.94 -12.68 5.01
C CYS A 179 16.38 -12.31 4.62
N GLU A 180 17.04 -13.11 3.79
CA GLU A 180 18.38 -12.81 3.27
C GLU A 180 18.38 -11.56 2.37
N TYR A 181 17.41 -11.46 1.45
CA TYR A 181 17.21 -10.28 0.60
C TYR A 181 17.04 -9.01 1.43
N TRP A 182 16.20 -9.06 2.47
CA TRP A 182 15.91 -7.93 3.34
C TRP A 182 17.12 -7.51 4.17
N ASP A 183 17.82 -8.47 4.81
CA ASP A 183 19.04 -8.19 5.57
C ASP A 183 20.12 -7.58 4.69
N ARG A 184 20.36 -8.16 3.48
CA ARG A 184 21.32 -7.63 2.52
C ARG A 184 20.99 -6.20 2.09
N LYS A 185 19.73 -5.93 1.69
CA LYS A 185 19.28 -4.56 1.35
C LYS A 185 19.56 -3.61 2.53
N CYS A 186 19.13 -4.01 3.73
CA CYS A 186 19.34 -3.24 4.95
C CYS A 186 20.82 -3.06 5.32
N ARG A 187 21.74 -3.96 4.94
CA ARG A 187 23.17 -3.90 5.28
C ARG A 187 24.03 -3.18 4.24
N GLU A 188 23.65 -3.23 2.98
CA GLU A 188 24.57 -2.88 1.89
C GLU A 188 24.05 -1.74 1.02
N GLU A 189 22.73 -1.58 0.88
CA GLU A 189 22.16 -0.71 -0.17
C GLU A 189 21.40 0.51 0.37
N LEU A 190 21.00 0.52 1.64
CA LEU A 190 20.25 1.64 2.23
C LEU A 190 21.17 2.81 2.64
N GLU A 191 20.85 4.00 2.13
CA GLU A 191 21.57 5.25 2.34
C GLU A 191 20.73 6.25 3.16
N ILE A 192 21.38 7.01 4.06
CA ILE A 192 20.75 8.19 4.65
C ILE A 192 20.89 9.35 3.67
N ASN A 193 19.78 9.69 3.01
CA ASN A 193 19.70 10.79 2.04
C ASN A 193 18.73 11.89 2.51
N GLN A 194 18.65 12.98 1.75
CA GLN A 194 17.80 14.13 2.09
C GLN A 194 16.33 13.73 2.30
N ALA A 195 15.78 12.89 1.44
CA ALA A 195 14.40 12.41 1.56
C ALA A 195 14.14 11.67 2.89
N THR A 196 15.14 10.91 3.36
CA THR A 196 15.08 10.22 4.66
C THR A 196 15.11 11.21 5.83
N LEU A 197 16.01 12.20 5.79
CA LEU A 197 16.12 13.25 6.80
C LEU A 197 14.85 14.12 6.88
N ASP A 198 14.25 14.39 5.73
CA ASP A 198 12.97 15.11 5.60
C ASP A 198 11.84 14.36 6.30
N ILE A 199 11.80 13.04 6.19
CA ILE A 199 10.82 12.19 6.87
C ILE A 199 11.08 12.16 8.38
N PHE A 200 12.34 12.07 8.80
CA PHE A 200 12.70 12.18 10.21
C PHE A 200 12.48 13.56 10.79
N SER A 201 12.28 14.61 9.99
CA SER A 201 12.03 15.98 10.46
C SER A 201 10.60 16.44 10.19
N ILE A 202 9.75 15.57 9.65
CA ILE A 202 8.36 15.86 9.28
C ILE A 202 7.59 16.47 10.44
N ARG A 203 6.80 17.51 10.14
CA ARG A 203 5.89 18.16 11.08
C ARG A 203 4.46 17.96 10.61
N ILE A 204 3.53 17.94 11.57
CA ILE A 204 2.10 17.91 11.24
C ILE A 204 1.72 19.31 10.75
N PRO A 205 1.37 19.49 9.47
CA PRO A 205 1.05 20.81 8.95
C PRO A 205 -0.19 21.37 9.63
N LYS A 206 -0.12 22.63 10.08
CA LYS A 206 -1.26 23.33 10.68
C LYS A 206 -2.28 23.70 9.59
N PRO A 207 -3.54 23.26 9.69
CA PRO A 207 -4.57 23.71 8.76
C PRO A 207 -4.78 25.22 8.86
N TRP A 208 -4.99 25.89 7.72
CA TRP A 208 -5.09 27.34 7.65
C TRP A 208 -6.24 27.93 8.49
N PHE A 209 -7.32 27.16 8.67
CA PHE A 209 -8.49 27.55 9.47
C PHE A 209 -8.26 27.43 11.00
N VAL A 210 -7.17 26.79 11.42
CA VAL A 210 -6.81 26.69 12.84
C VAL A 210 -6.11 27.98 13.26
N LEU A 211 -6.78 28.78 14.09
CA LEU A 211 -6.32 30.10 14.57
C LEU A 211 -5.16 30.05 15.57
N MET A 212 -4.74 28.87 16.00
CA MET A 212 -3.59 28.65 16.87
C MET A 212 -2.27 29.14 16.24
N PRO A 213 -1.38 29.84 16.96
CA PRO A 213 -0.04 30.15 16.48
C PRO A 213 0.75 28.88 16.15
N THR A 214 1.51 28.89 15.04
CA THR A 214 2.27 27.71 14.58
C THR A 214 3.20 27.11 15.65
N PRO A 215 3.94 27.90 16.47
CA PRO A 215 4.77 27.31 17.53
C PRO A 215 3.98 26.51 18.57
N MET A 216 2.75 26.94 18.88
CA MET A 216 1.88 26.24 19.82
C MET A 216 1.34 24.94 19.22
N TRP A 217 0.99 24.96 17.94
CA TRP A 217 0.59 23.77 17.19
C TRP A 217 1.71 22.74 17.11
N ASP A 218 2.91 23.18 16.72
CA ASP A 218 4.10 22.33 16.64
C ASP A 218 4.41 21.71 18.01
N GLN A 219 4.32 22.49 19.09
CA GLN A 219 4.56 22.00 20.45
C GLN A 219 3.51 20.97 20.89
N MET A 220 2.24 21.14 20.50
CA MET A 220 1.16 20.21 20.82
C MET A 220 1.38 18.83 20.17
N PHE A 221 1.86 18.80 18.93
CA PHE A 221 2.11 17.55 18.19
C PHE A 221 3.51 16.97 18.36
N ARG A 222 4.43 17.71 18.99
CA ARG A 222 5.81 17.27 19.24
C ARG A 222 5.92 15.90 19.94
N PRO A 223 5.12 15.58 20.99
CA PRO A 223 5.16 14.27 21.61
C PRO A 223 4.74 13.15 20.66
N MET A 224 3.71 13.37 19.85
CA MET A 224 3.22 12.39 18.86
C MET A 224 4.28 12.10 17.79
N VAL A 225 4.90 13.14 17.23
CA VAL A 225 5.97 12.98 16.25
C VAL A 225 7.19 12.30 16.88
N GLY A 226 7.53 12.65 18.13
CA GLY A 226 8.57 11.97 18.90
C GLY A 226 8.28 10.48 19.10
N ALA A 227 7.03 10.12 19.44
CA ALA A 227 6.60 8.74 19.59
C ALA A 227 6.70 7.96 18.28
N GLN A 228 6.27 8.52 17.14
CA GLN A 228 6.42 7.87 15.85
C GLN A 228 7.89 7.65 15.45
N ARG A 229 8.78 8.59 15.76
CA ARG A 229 10.23 8.42 15.54
C ARG A 229 10.83 7.35 16.45
N TRP A 230 10.39 7.29 17.70
CA TRP A 230 10.82 6.24 18.64
C TRP A 230 10.33 4.85 18.22
N ILE A 231 9.07 4.73 17.79
CA ILE A 231 8.53 3.50 17.18
C ILE A 231 9.37 3.12 15.95
N ALA A 232 9.64 4.08 15.05
CA ALA A 232 10.46 3.82 13.87
C ALA A 232 11.86 3.32 14.24
N ALA A 233 12.52 3.94 15.22
CA ALA A 233 13.81 3.51 15.74
C ALA A 233 13.77 2.04 16.19
N GLY A 234 12.78 1.64 16.97
CA GLY A 234 12.66 0.27 17.45
C GLY A 234 12.36 -0.76 16.35
N LEU A 235 11.67 -0.34 15.30
CA LEU A 235 11.27 -1.24 14.20
C LEU A 235 12.32 -1.33 13.09
N PHE A 236 13.29 -0.43 13.02
CA PHE A 236 14.42 -0.56 12.11
C PHE A 236 15.31 -1.73 12.49
N ASP A 237 15.82 -2.42 11.47
CA ASP A 237 16.89 -3.40 11.62
C ASP A 237 18.15 -2.75 12.21
N PRO A 238 18.96 -3.46 13.01
CA PRO A 238 20.11 -2.86 13.70
C PRO A 238 21.06 -2.08 12.77
N ALA A 239 21.35 -2.60 11.57
CA ALA A 239 22.19 -1.93 10.59
C ALA A 239 21.59 -0.59 10.10
N VAL A 240 20.26 -0.52 9.98
CA VAL A 240 19.56 0.70 9.57
C VAL A 240 19.54 1.72 10.70
N ARG A 241 19.33 1.29 11.94
CA ARG A 241 19.43 2.16 13.13
C ARG A 241 20.81 2.79 13.26
N GLU A 242 21.86 1.98 13.11
CA GLU A 242 23.24 2.43 13.19
C GLU A 242 23.53 3.50 12.15
N ARG A 243 23.17 3.27 10.88
CA ARG A 243 23.33 4.29 9.83
C ARG A 243 22.50 5.54 10.07
N ALA A 244 21.28 5.39 10.61
CA ALA A 244 20.42 6.52 10.96
C ALA A 244 20.88 7.27 12.23
N GLY A 245 21.94 6.83 12.91
CA GLY A 245 22.40 7.41 14.17
C GLY A 245 21.39 7.26 15.31
N MET A 246 20.52 6.25 15.24
CA MET A 246 19.47 6.02 16.23
C MET A 246 19.97 5.10 17.33
N ARG A 247 20.01 5.60 18.56
CA ARG A 247 20.29 4.78 19.74
C ARG A 247 19.07 3.93 20.09
N TRP A 248 19.28 2.64 20.30
CA TRP A 248 18.27 1.72 20.80
C TRP A 248 18.88 0.81 21.86
N THR A 249 18.28 0.76 23.04
CA THR A 249 18.74 -0.07 24.15
C THR A 249 17.83 -1.28 24.36
N PRO A 250 18.29 -2.33 25.07
CA PRO A 250 17.41 -3.43 25.46
C PRO A 250 16.20 -2.97 26.28
N GLY A 251 16.34 -1.90 27.06
CA GLY A 251 15.23 -1.29 27.80
C GLY A 251 14.18 -0.67 26.87
N ASP A 252 14.62 0.02 25.81
CA ASP A 252 13.71 0.56 24.79
C ASP A 252 12.91 -0.55 24.10
N GLU A 253 13.54 -1.70 23.81
CA GLU A 253 12.87 -2.86 23.24
C GLU A 253 11.77 -3.39 24.16
N VAL A 254 12.07 -3.55 25.45
CA VAL A 254 11.07 -3.99 26.44
C VAL A 254 9.91 -3.00 26.52
N LEU A 255 10.20 -1.69 26.59
CA LEU A 255 9.17 -0.65 26.64
C LEU A 255 8.30 -0.65 25.38
N LEU A 256 8.89 -0.84 24.20
CA LEU A 256 8.16 -0.92 22.95
C LEU A 256 7.26 -2.15 22.89
N ARG A 257 7.73 -3.31 23.37
CA ARG A 257 6.92 -4.54 23.45
C ARG A 257 5.75 -4.37 24.44
N LEU A 258 5.98 -3.73 25.58
CA LEU A 258 4.91 -3.42 26.55
C LEU A 258 3.89 -2.44 25.98
N PHE A 259 4.35 -1.37 25.31
CA PHE A 259 3.49 -0.45 24.58
C PHE A 259 2.68 -1.19 23.51
N GLY A 260 3.32 -2.08 22.77
CA GLY A 260 2.69 -2.96 21.80
C GLY A 260 1.55 -3.79 22.37
N LYS A 261 1.77 -4.43 23.54
CA LYS A 261 0.74 -5.17 24.28
C LYS A 261 -0.40 -4.30 24.78
N PHE A 262 -0.09 -3.07 25.22
CA PHE A 262 -1.13 -2.10 25.57
C PHE A 262 -1.98 -1.74 24.35
N VAL A 263 -1.36 -1.47 23.20
CA VAL A 263 -2.08 -1.17 21.95
C VAL A 263 -2.93 -2.36 21.51
N GLU A 264 -2.38 -3.57 21.54
CA GLU A 264 -3.12 -4.80 21.24
C GLU A 264 -4.41 -4.89 22.06
N LEU A 265 -4.31 -4.73 23.38
CA LEU A 265 -5.46 -4.77 24.28
C LEU A 265 -6.45 -3.63 24.04
N ALA A 266 -5.95 -2.40 23.85
CA ALA A 266 -6.80 -1.25 23.57
C ALA A 266 -7.61 -1.41 22.28
N PHE A 267 -7.02 -2.06 21.26
CA PHE A 267 -7.65 -2.26 19.97
C PHE A 267 -8.68 -3.41 19.94
N VAL A 268 -8.76 -4.26 20.98
CA VAL A 268 -9.83 -5.27 21.10
C VAL A 268 -11.21 -4.62 21.16
N ALA A 269 -11.32 -3.42 21.72
CA ALA A 269 -12.59 -2.70 21.87
C ALA A 269 -12.88 -1.73 20.71
N VAL A 270 -12.00 -1.60 19.72
CA VAL A 270 -12.17 -0.64 18.62
C VAL A 270 -13.01 -1.29 17.51
N PRO A 271 -14.20 -0.73 17.19
CA PRO A 271 -15.04 -1.27 16.12
C PRO A 271 -14.34 -1.23 14.75
N ASP A 272 -14.68 -2.17 13.88
CA ASP A 272 -14.09 -2.28 12.54
C ASP A 272 -14.28 -1.03 11.69
N GLU A 273 -15.35 -0.26 11.90
CA GLU A 273 -15.60 1.03 11.26
C GLU A 273 -14.52 2.09 11.52
N ILE A 274 -13.84 1.98 12.66
CA ILE A 274 -12.76 2.88 13.08
C ILE A 274 -11.41 2.20 12.86
N ARG A 275 -11.33 0.91 13.18
CA ARG A 275 -10.10 0.12 13.10
C ARG A 275 -9.63 -0.08 11.68
N LEU A 276 -10.54 -0.23 10.71
CA LEU A 276 -10.19 -0.53 9.33
C LEU A 276 -10.20 0.71 8.45
N HIS A 277 -9.23 0.77 7.53
CA HIS A 277 -9.22 1.74 6.45
C HIS A 277 -10.52 1.62 5.63
N PRO A 278 -11.15 2.75 5.20
CA PRO A 278 -12.45 2.71 4.52
C PRO A 278 -12.52 1.80 3.29
N ARG A 279 -11.42 1.68 2.54
CA ARG A 279 -11.34 0.78 1.37
C ARG A 279 -11.31 -0.70 1.77
N ALA A 280 -10.66 -1.05 2.89
CA ALA A 280 -10.65 -2.40 3.43
C ALA A 280 -12.02 -2.77 4.03
N LEU A 281 -12.62 -1.88 4.82
CA LEU A 281 -13.96 -2.07 5.36
C LEU A 281 -15.00 -2.32 4.26
N ALA A 282 -14.94 -1.56 3.16
CA ALA A 282 -15.81 -1.77 2.02
C ALA A 282 -15.59 -3.13 1.34
N ALA A 283 -14.36 -3.64 1.35
CA ALA A 283 -14.05 -4.97 0.80
C ALA A 283 -14.61 -6.10 1.67
N TYR A 284 -14.49 -6.01 3.01
CA TYR A 284 -15.17 -6.94 3.92
C TYR A 284 -16.68 -6.91 3.72
N ARG A 285 -17.29 -5.73 3.61
CA ARG A 285 -18.72 -5.61 3.34
C ARG A 285 -19.14 -6.23 1.99
N ARG A 286 -18.27 -6.19 0.97
CA ARG A 286 -18.52 -6.90 -0.30
C ARG A 286 -18.43 -8.42 -0.12
N ALA A 287 -17.39 -8.90 0.55
CA ALA A 287 -17.20 -10.32 0.81
C ALA A 287 -18.34 -10.94 1.64
N GLU A 288 -18.87 -10.19 2.60
CA GLU A 288 -20.03 -10.58 3.42
C GLU A 288 -21.39 -10.44 2.69
N GLY A 289 -21.40 -9.96 1.45
CA GLY A 289 -22.63 -9.70 0.69
C GLY A 289 -23.46 -8.50 1.17
N LYS A 290 -22.94 -7.68 2.09
CA LYS A 290 -23.57 -6.42 2.55
C LYS A 290 -23.47 -5.30 1.52
N LEU A 291 -22.50 -5.37 0.61
CA LEU A 291 -22.37 -4.52 -0.56
C LEU A 291 -22.31 -5.39 -1.83
N PRO A 292 -22.88 -4.93 -2.96
CA PRO A 292 -22.70 -5.60 -4.25
C PRO A 292 -21.21 -5.70 -4.62
N SER A 293 -20.81 -6.79 -5.29
CA SER A 293 -19.42 -7.02 -5.72
C SER A 293 -18.92 -5.91 -6.67
N ASP A 294 -19.81 -5.36 -7.49
CA ASP A 294 -19.58 -4.27 -8.43
C ASP A 294 -19.74 -2.87 -7.82
N ALA A 295 -20.02 -2.77 -6.51
CA ALA A 295 -20.17 -1.49 -5.83
C ALA A 295 -18.95 -0.59 -6.10
N PRO A 296 -19.16 0.74 -6.25
CA PRO A 296 -18.06 1.67 -6.51
C PRO A 296 -16.96 1.56 -5.47
N LEU A 297 -15.71 1.62 -5.93
CA LEU A 297 -14.55 1.61 -5.04
C LEU A 297 -14.55 2.86 -4.16
N VAL A 298 -14.09 2.70 -2.92
CA VAL A 298 -13.92 3.82 -2.00
C VAL A 298 -12.64 4.55 -2.39
N GLU A 299 -12.78 5.82 -2.76
CA GLU A 299 -11.69 6.68 -3.23
C GLU A 299 -11.31 7.73 -2.19
N ALA A 300 -10.11 8.31 -2.34
CA ALA A 300 -9.65 9.31 -1.39
C ALA A 300 -10.57 10.55 -1.37
N PRO A 301 -10.85 11.13 -0.19
CA PRO A 301 -11.57 12.38 -0.09
C PRO A 301 -10.95 13.51 -0.93
N ALA A 302 -11.79 14.37 -1.50
CA ALA A 302 -11.34 15.42 -2.42
C ALA A 302 -10.32 16.40 -1.82
N PHE A 303 -10.37 16.64 -0.50
CA PHE A 303 -9.43 17.53 0.19
C PHE A 303 -7.99 16.97 0.27
N MET A 304 -7.81 15.67 0.02
CA MET A 304 -6.49 15.04 -0.06
C MET A 304 -5.88 15.16 -1.47
N GLY A 305 -6.64 15.68 -2.46
CA GLY A 305 -6.16 15.81 -3.84
C GLY A 305 -4.90 16.68 -3.97
N PRO A 306 -4.11 16.49 -5.04
CA PRO A 306 -2.93 17.32 -5.27
C PRO A 306 -3.27 18.82 -5.30
N PRO A 307 -2.29 19.67 -5.01
CA PRO A 307 -2.37 21.09 -5.20
C PRO A 307 -2.78 21.46 -6.63
N ALA A 308 -3.43 22.61 -6.78
CA ALA A 308 -4.02 23.02 -8.06
C ALA A 308 -2.99 23.05 -9.21
N ASP A 309 -1.76 23.49 -8.94
CA ASP A 309 -0.63 23.54 -9.88
C ASP A 309 -0.16 22.16 -10.35
N ARG A 310 -0.56 21.08 -9.67
CA ARG A 310 -0.13 19.71 -9.99
C ARG A 310 -1.25 18.75 -10.38
N ARG A 311 -2.53 19.14 -10.28
CA ARG A 311 -3.68 18.24 -10.55
C ARG A 311 -3.68 17.59 -11.93
N GLY A 312 -3.07 18.22 -12.94
CA GLY A 312 -3.00 17.68 -14.30
C GLY A 312 -1.82 16.76 -14.57
N LEU A 313 -0.90 16.56 -13.61
CA LEU A 313 0.28 15.74 -13.82
C LEU A 313 -0.08 14.25 -13.73
N PRO A 314 0.45 13.40 -14.63
CA PRO A 314 0.09 11.98 -14.71
C PRO A 314 0.53 11.17 -13.49
N MET A 315 1.50 11.67 -12.71
CA MET A 315 2.04 11.00 -11.53
C MET A 315 1.16 11.07 -10.28
N HIS A 316 -0.01 11.71 -10.37
CA HIS A 316 -0.89 11.89 -9.22
C HIS A 316 -2.18 11.11 -9.36
N TYR A 317 -2.47 10.30 -8.34
CA TYR A 317 -3.78 9.76 -8.12
C TYR A 317 -4.78 10.91 -7.88
N VAL A 318 -5.77 10.99 -8.76
CA VAL A 318 -6.93 11.89 -8.65
C VAL A 318 -8.16 11.04 -8.92
N PRO A 319 -9.07 10.87 -7.93
CA PRO A 319 -10.30 10.11 -8.13
C PRO A 319 -11.07 10.63 -9.34
N ARG A 320 -11.50 9.72 -10.22
CA ARG A 320 -12.33 10.08 -11.37
C ARG A 320 -13.69 10.54 -10.83
N ARG A 321 -13.99 11.84 -10.91
CA ARG A 321 -15.31 12.36 -10.49
C ARG A 321 -16.36 11.79 -11.44
N LYS A 322 -17.29 10.99 -10.92
CA LYS A 322 -18.51 10.62 -11.64
C LYS A 322 -19.27 11.90 -11.99
N THR A 323 -19.52 12.09 -13.27
CA THR A 323 -20.34 13.18 -13.80
C THR A 323 -21.79 13.01 -13.32
N LEU A 324 -22.61 14.05 -13.42
CA LEU A 324 -24.06 13.92 -13.15
C LEU A 324 -24.72 12.86 -14.04
N LEU A 325 -24.21 12.68 -15.27
CA LEU A 325 -24.61 11.63 -16.21
C LEU A 325 -24.28 10.23 -15.67
N ASP A 326 -23.10 10.02 -15.09
CA ASP A 326 -22.72 8.72 -14.48
C ASP A 326 -23.61 8.36 -13.28
N LYS A 327 -24.04 9.38 -12.51
CA LYS A 327 -24.98 9.20 -11.39
C LYS A 327 -26.39 8.87 -11.89
N ALA A 328 -26.87 9.57 -12.92
CA ALA A 328 -28.17 9.32 -13.54
C ALA A 328 -28.24 7.93 -14.17
N GLY A 329 -27.18 7.49 -14.88
CA GLY A 329 -27.09 6.15 -15.45
C GLY A 329 -27.15 5.05 -14.38
N SER A 330 -26.49 5.23 -13.23
CA SER A 330 -26.55 4.25 -12.13
C SER A 330 -27.95 4.13 -11.49
N LEU A 331 -28.70 5.23 -11.41
CA LEU A 331 -30.09 5.23 -10.94
C LEU A 331 -31.01 4.48 -11.90
N VAL A 332 -30.79 4.64 -13.21
CA VAL A 332 -31.58 3.94 -14.25
C VAL A 332 -31.31 2.42 -14.18
N HIS A 333 -30.06 1.98 -14.10
CA HIS A 333 -29.73 0.55 -13.99
C HIS A 333 -30.23 -0.11 -12.69
N THR A 334 -30.24 0.63 -11.58
CA THR A 334 -30.79 0.13 -10.30
C THR A 334 -32.31 0.00 -10.35
N THR A 335 -32.99 0.96 -10.99
CA THR A 335 -34.46 0.96 -11.12
C THR A 335 -34.96 -0.16 -12.06
N PHE A 336 -34.21 -0.46 -13.14
CA PHE A 336 -34.56 -1.54 -14.05
C PHE A 336 -34.21 -2.95 -13.53
N SER A 337 -33.23 -3.08 -12.63
CA SER A 337 -32.90 -4.38 -12.02
C SER A 337 -33.88 -4.78 -10.91
N LEU A 338 -34.48 -3.81 -10.20
CA LEU A 338 -35.52 -4.06 -9.20
C LEU A 338 -36.87 -4.48 -9.82
N ALA A 339 -37.14 -4.13 -11.07
CA ALA A 339 -38.37 -4.52 -11.77
C ALA A 339 -38.37 -5.97 -12.29
N GLY A 340 -37.24 -6.69 -12.21
CA GLY A 340 -37.09 -8.06 -12.73
C GLY A 340 -37.27 -9.19 -11.70
N LEU A 341 -37.41 -8.88 -10.40
CA LEU A 341 -37.53 -9.90 -9.35
C LEU A 341 -38.97 -10.43 -9.26
N ARG A 342 -39.26 -11.52 -9.97
CA ARG A 342 -40.44 -12.36 -9.71
C ARG A 342 -40.33 -12.98 -8.30
N PRO A 343 -41.38 -12.93 -7.46
CA PRO A 343 -41.33 -13.55 -6.15
C PRO A 343 -41.29 -15.08 -6.25
N ALA A 344 -40.39 -15.70 -5.50
CA ALA A 344 -40.27 -17.14 -5.37
C ALA A 344 -41.54 -17.72 -4.73
N ARG A 345 -42.20 -18.66 -5.43
CA ARG A 345 -43.34 -19.44 -4.93
C ARG A 345 -42.89 -20.33 -3.77
N GLY A 346 -43.64 -20.27 -2.67
CA GLY A 346 -43.35 -20.98 -1.42
C GLY A 346 -43.34 -22.50 -1.58
N ARG A 347 -42.42 -23.14 -0.83
CA ARG A 347 -42.39 -24.60 -0.64
C ARG A 347 -43.43 -25.01 0.42
N HIS A 348 -44.37 -25.83 0.01
CA HIS A 348 -45.27 -26.58 0.88
C HIS A 348 -44.51 -27.61 1.73
N LYS A 349 -44.94 -27.78 2.98
CA LYS A 349 -44.70 -28.96 3.82
C LYS A 349 -45.57 -30.13 3.37
N ALA A 350 -44.97 -31.31 3.24
CA ALA A 350 -45.54 -32.66 3.42
C ALA A 350 -44.33 -33.63 3.37
N ALA A 351 -44.14 -34.64 4.22
CA ALA A 351 -44.91 -35.22 5.31
C ALA A 351 -43.94 -35.62 6.45
#